data_AF-G5DYH3-F1
#
_entry.id   AF-G5DYH3-F1
#
_cell.length_a   1.000
_cell.length_b   1.000
_cell.length_c   1.000
_cell.angle_alpha   90.00
_cell.angle_beta   90.00
_cell.angle_gamma   90.00
#
_symmetry.space_group_name_H-M   'P 1'
#
loop_
_entity.id
_entity.type
_entity.pdbx_description
1 polymer ?
#
loop_
_entity_poly.entity_id
_entity_poly.type
_entity_poly.pdbx_seq_one_letter_code
_entity_poly.pdbx_strand_id
1 'polypeptide(L)'
;EPKSKSKVCANVFCGAGRECAVTEKGDPTCLCIEKCKTHKRPVCGSNGKTYLNHCELHRDACLTGSKIQVDYDGHTTYKDEEANRILKGLCVEALIEMSDENADWKLSINELIKCLDPDFTPTEKKCALEDETYEDGAETEVKCNRCVCA
;
A
#
# COMPACT_ATOMS: atom_id res chain seq x y z
N GLU A 1 -44.27 -12.65 20.42
CA GLU A 1 -43.00 -12.05 20.87
C GLU A 1 -42.08 -11.79 19.68
N PRO A 2 -41.52 -10.59 19.51
CA PRO A 2 -40.43 -10.38 18.55
C PRO A 2 -39.21 -11.16 19.04
N LYS A 3 -38.72 -12.11 18.25
CA LYS A 3 -37.50 -12.87 18.56
C LYS A 3 -36.31 -11.89 18.61
N SER A 4 -35.63 -11.82 19.75
CA SER A 4 -34.46 -10.95 19.93
C SER A 4 -33.32 -11.32 18.95
N LYS A 5 -32.73 -10.32 18.27
CA LYS A 5 -31.58 -10.47 17.35
C LYS A 5 -30.48 -11.34 17.96
N SER A 6 -30.17 -11.11 19.23
CA SER A 6 -29.13 -11.85 19.95
C SER A 6 -29.42 -13.34 20.07
N LYS A 7 -30.69 -13.75 20.17
CA LYS A 7 -31.08 -15.17 20.29
C LYS A 7 -31.02 -15.88 18.93
N VAL A 8 -31.38 -15.18 17.86
CA VAL A 8 -31.37 -15.71 16.48
C VAL A 8 -29.94 -15.83 15.96
N CYS A 9 -29.09 -14.84 16.25
CA CYS A 9 -27.70 -14.78 15.80
C CYS A 9 -26.68 -15.42 16.76
N ALA A 10 -27.11 -16.03 17.87
CA ALA A 10 -26.22 -16.48 18.95
C ALA A 10 -25.09 -17.42 18.49
N ASN A 11 -25.38 -18.30 17.54
CA ASN A 11 -24.44 -19.31 17.03
C ASN A 11 -24.16 -19.14 15.52
N VAL A 12 -24.41 -17.93 14.99
CA VAL A 12 -24.23 -17.64 13.56
C VAL A 12 -22.88 -16.96 13.36
N PHE A 13 -21.99 -17.63 12.64
CA PHE A 13 -20.68 -17.09 12.28
C PHE A 13 -20.74 -16.55 10.85
N CYS A 14 -20.69 -15.23 10.72
CA CYS A 14 -20.52 -14.57 9.43
C CYS A 14 -19.03 -14.39 9.11
N GLY A 15 -18.67 -14.54 7.84
CA GLY A 15 -17.29 -14.30 7.38
C GLY A 15 -16.85 -12.85 7.56
N ALA A 16 -15.57 -12.57 7.32
CA ALA A 16 -15.03 -11.22 7.47
C ALA A 16 -15.82 -10.17 6.66
N GLY A 17 -15.99 -8.98 7.24
CA GLY A 17 -16.75 -7.88 6.63
C GLY A 17 -18.27 -8.05 6.68
N ARG A 18 -18.77 -9.09 7.36
CA ARG A 18 -20.21 -9.38 7.47
C ARG A 18 -20.66 -9.48 8.93
N GLU A 19 -21.91 -9.12 9.17
CA GLU A 19 -22.58 -9.27 10.46
C GLU A 19 -23.92 -10.01 10.31
N CYS A 20 -24.34 -10.66 11.39
CA CYS A 20 -25.63 -11.35 11.41
C CYS A 20 -26.78 -10.35 11.58
N ALA A 21 -27.80 -10.51 10.74
CA ALA A 21 -29.07 -9.79 10.78
C ALA A 21 -30.23 -10.79 10.77
N VAL A 22 -31.42 -10.34 11.17
CA VAL A 22 -32.63 -11.16 11.19
C VAL A 22 -33.55 -10.69 10.08
N THR A 23 -34.00 -11.62 9.23
CA THR A 23 -34.95 -11.34 8.15
C THR A 23 -36.36 -11.09 8.70
N GLU A 24 -37.28 -10.58 7.88
CA GLU A 24 -38.69 -10.43 8.24
C GLU A 24 -39.34 -11.75 8.70
N LYS A 25 -38.84 -12.88 8.22
CA LYS A 25 -39.30 -14.23 8.58
C LYS A 25 -38.76 -14.71 9.93
N GLY A 26 -37.82 -13.98 10.54
CA GLY A 26 -37.18 -14.35 11.79
C GLY A 26 -35.98 -15.27 11.64
N ASP A 27 -35.50 -15.48 10.41
CA ASP A 27 -34.34 -16.32 10.11
C ASP A 27 -33.04 -15.51 10.11
N PRO A 28 -31.90 -16.08 10.56
CA PRO A 28 -30.60 -15.42 10.51
C PRO A 28 -30.08 -15.30 9.07
N THR A 29 -29.46 -14.17 8.75
CA THR A 29 -28.75 -13.93 7.49
C THR A 29 -27.47 -13.15 7.74
N CYS A 30 -26.46 -13.32 6.87
CA CYS A 30 -25.21 -12.56 6.94
C CYS A 30 -25.23 -11.44 5.90
N LEU A 31 -25.19 -10.20 6.38
CA LEU A 31 -25.14 -9.00 5.54
C LEU A 31 -23.77 -8.33 5.69
N CYS A 32 -23.40 -7.47 4.74
CA CYS A 32 -22.20 -6.65 4.90
C CYS A 32 -22.33 -5.75 6.13
N ILE A 33 -21.22 -5.54 6.85
CA ILE A 33 -21.20 -4.66 8.01
C ILE A 33 -21.62 -3.25 7.57
N GLU A 34 -22.59 -2.66 8.26
CA GLU A 34 -23.08 -1.32 7.93
C GLU A 34 -22.00 -0.26 8.20
N LYS A 35 -21.36 -0.34 9.36
CA LYS A 35 -20.34 0.62 9.82
C LYS A 35 -19.25 -0.06 10.64
N CYS A 36 -18.00 0.14 10.24
CA CYS A 36 -16.85 -0.33 11.02
C CYS A 36 -16.45 0.68 12.11
N LYS A 37 -15.67 0.20 13.09
CA LYS A 37 -15.03 1.06 14.08
C LYS A 37 -13.97 1.93 13.40
N THR A 38 -13.81 3.17 13.85
CA THR A 38 -12.92 4.16 13.24
C THR A 38 -11.47 4.08 13.73
N HIS A 39 -11.00 2.89 14.12
CA HIS A 39 -9.61 2.70 14.52
C HIS A 39 -8.69 2.87 13.32
N LYS A 40 -7.68 3.74 13.44
CA LYS A 40 -6.66 3.96 12.41
C LYS A 40 -5.59 2.87 12.51
N ARG A 41 -5.73 1.81 11.72
CA ARG A 41 -4.75 0.75 11.54
C ARG A 41 -4.71 0.39 10.06
N PRO A 42 -4.12 1.28 9.23
CA PRO A 42 -4.27 1.20 7.80
C PRO A 42 -3.76 -0.13 7.25
N VAL A 43 -4.35 -0.59 6.15
CA VAL A 43 -3.95 -1.80 5.42
C VAL A 43 -4.01 -1.52 3.93
N CYS A 44 -3.06 -2.06 3.17
CA CYS A 44 -3.14 -2.07 1.71
C CYS A 44 -3.92 -3.32 1.27
N GLY A 45 -4.94 -3.13 0.44
CA GLY A 45 -5.65 -4.22 -0.21
C GLY A 45 -4.93 -4.72 -1.46
N SER A 46 -5.15 -5.98 -1.82
CA SER A 46 -4.67 -6.60 -3.05
C SER A 46 -5.18 -5.92 -4.33
N ASN A 47 -6.16 -5.02 -4.20
CA ASN A 47 -6.68 -4.16 -5.26
C ASN A 47 -5.96 -2.80 -5.34
N GLY A 48 -4.86 -2.61 -4.61
CA GLY A 48 -4.08 -1.39 -4.58
C GLY A 48 -4.71 -0.22 -3.83
N LYS A 49 -5.80 -0.45 -3.08
CA LYS A 49 -6.44 0.60 -2.28
C LYS A 49 -6.02 0.50 -0.81
N THR A 50 -5.76 1.66 -0.19
CA THR A 50 -5.53 1.75 1.25
C THR A 50 -6.85 1.85 2.00
N TYR A 51 -7.05 0.99 2.98
CA TYR A 51 -8.22 1.00 3.86
C TYR A 51 -7.84 1.47 5.26
N LEU A 52 -8.77 2.16 5.94
CA LEU A 52 -8.57 2.68 7.30
C LEU A 52 -8.18 1.59 8.30
N ASN A 53 -8.76 0.40 8.12
CA ASN A 53 -8.50 -0.81 8.88
C ASN A 53 -9.03 -2.07 8.18
N HIS A 54 -8.67 -3.24 8.73
CA HIS A 54 -9.13 -4.57 8.28
C HIS A 54 -10.65 -4.68 8.10
N CYS A 55 -11.45 -4.04 8.97
CA CYS A 55 -12.91 -4.10 8.84
C CYS A 55 -13.39 -3.41 7.57
N GLU A 56 -12.87 -2.20 7.28
CA GLU A 56 -13.22 -1.46 6.06
C GLU A 56 -12.82 -2.21 4.80
N LEU A 57 -11.65 -2.87 4.78
CA LEU A 57 -11.22 -3.70 3.66
C LEU A 57 -12.21 -4.83 3.38
N HIS A 58 -12.58 -5.60 4.40
CA HIS A 58 -13.50 -6.71 4.21
C HIS A 58 -14.95 -6.27 3.96
N ARG A 59 -15.35 -5.10 4.49
CA ARG A 59 -16.64 -4.48 4.20
C ARG A 59 -16.72 -4.12 2.73
N ASP A 60 -15.71 -3.48 2.17
CA ASP A 60 -15.65 -3.16 0.74
C ASP A 60 -15.65 -4.42 -0.12
N ALA A 61 -14.89 -5.46 0.26
CA ALA A 61 -14.92 -6.76 -0.40
C ALA A 61 -16.33 -7.37 -0.41
N CYS A 62 -17.08 -7.22 0.69
CA CYS A 62 -18.46 -7.68 0.78
C CYS A 62 -19.40 -6.89 -0.15
N LEU A 63 -19.32 -5.54 -0.11
CA LEU A 63 -20.20 -4.66 -0.87
C LEU A 63 -20.00 -4.76 -2.38
N THR A 64 -18.74 -4.91 -2.80
CA THR A 64 -18.37 -5.00 -4.22
C THR A 64 -18.43 -6.43 -4.77
N GLY A 65 -18.68 -7.43 -3.92
CA GLY A 65 -18.59 -8.84 -4.31
C GLY A 65 -17.19 -9.28 -4.75
N SER A 66 -16.16 -8.49 -4.44
CA SER A 66 -14.78 -8.73 -4.88
C SER A 66 -13.97 -9.49 -3.82
N LYS A 67 -12.98 -10.25 -4.27
CA LYS A 67 -12.01 -10.90 -3.36
C LYS A 67 -10.84 -9.95 -3.10
N ILE A 68 -10.95 -9.19 -2.02
CA ILE A 68 -9.89 -8.27 -1.57
C ILE A 68 -9.19 -8.92 -0.38
N GLN A 69 -7.89 -9.20 -0.54
CA GLN A 69 -7.03 -9.68 0.53
C GLN A 69 -6.17 -8.53 1.03
N VAL A 70 -5.64 -8.66 2.23
CA VAL A 70 -4.62 -7.74 2.73
C VAL A 70 -3.33 -8.10 2.00
N ASP A 71 -2.75 -7.12 1.31
CA ASP A 71 -1.45 -7.26 0.66
C ASP A 71 -0.34 -7.09 1.71
N TYR A 72 -0.37 -5.96 2.43
CA TYR A 72 0.45 -5.71 3.61
C TYR A 72 -0.28 -4.80 4.60
N ASP A 73 0.00 -4.98 5.89
CA ASP A 73 -0.42 -4.00 6.90
C ASP A 73 0.27 -2.66 6.59
N GLY A 74 -0.45 -1.55 6.67
CA GLY A 74 0.07 -0.18 6.46
C GLY A 74 1.03 0.29 7.56
N HIS A 75 1.69 -0.67 8.22
CA HIS A 75 2.66 -0.50 9.28
C HIS A 75 4.11 -0.58 8.77
N THR A 76 4.40 -0.13 7.56
CA THR A 76 5.77 0.10 7.05
C THR A 76 5.66 1.13 5.93
N THR A 77 6.36 2.26 5.82
CA THR A 77 7.52 2.94 6.45
C THR A 77 7.34 4.41 5.99
N TYR A 78 7.59 5.51 6.71
CA TYR A 78 8.76 5.94 7.45
C TYR A 78 8.30 7.01 8.46
N LYS A 79 8.57 6.82 9.75
CA LYS A 79 8.84 7.99 10.60
C LYS A 79 10.24 8.44 10.20
N ASP A 80 10.27 9.35 9.26
CA ASP A 80 11.48 9.85 8.63
C ASP A 80 12.18 10.79 9.62
N GLU A 81 13.02 10.26 10.50
CA GLU A 81 13.98 11.09 11.22
C GLU A 81 15.44 10.72 10.96
N GLU A 82 15.76 9.57 10.32
CA GLU A 82 17.18 9.25 10.08
C GLU A 82 17.43 8.29 8.90
N ALA A 83 16.89 8.59 7.72
CA ALA A 83 17.25 7.88 6.49
C ALA A 83 18.36 8.61 5.71
N ASN A 84 19.40 7.86 5.34
CA ASN A 84 20.64 8.31 4.70
C ASN A 84 20.36 9.23 3.48
N ARG A 85 20.71 10.52 3.58
CA ARG A 85 20.37 11.55 2.57
C ARG A 85 20.88 11.22 1.16
N ILE A 86 21.95 10.46 1.04
CA ILE A 86 22.54 10.07 -0.26
C ILE A 86 21.64 9.04 -0.97
N LEU A 87 21.05 8.08 -0.24
CA LEU A 87 20.16 7.05 -0.80
C LEU A 87 18.75 7.59 -1.12
N LYS A 88 18.44 8.82 -0.69
CA LYS A 88 17.17 9.50 -1.00
C LYS A 88 17.22 10.26 -2.32
N GLY A 89 18.35 10.29 -3.00
CA GLY A 89 18.62 11.28 -4.05
C GLY A 89 18.54 10.78 -5.48
N LEU A 90 18.48 9.46 -5.71
CA LEU A 90 18.42 8.87 -7.05
C LEU A 90 17.77 7.48 -7.01
N CYS A 91 16.92 7.14 -8.00
CA CYS A 91 16.53 5.75 -8.26
C CYS A 91 17.77 4.87 -8.49
N VAL A 92 17.75 3.63 -7.99
CA VAL A 92 18.87 2.68 -8.16
C VAL A 92 19.21 2.47 -9.64
N GLU A 93 18.21 2.48 -10.53
CA GLU A 93 18.40 2.37 -11.98
C GLU A 93 19.14 3.58 -12.56
N ALA A 94 18.74 4.80 -12.21
CA ALA A 94 19.40 6.03 -12.65
C ALA A 94 20.86 6.13 -12.15
N LEU A 95 21.12 5.69 -10.91
CA LEU A 95 22.48 5.60 -10.35
C LEU A 95 23.37 4.67 -11.18
N ILE A 96 22.83 3.50 -11.54
CA ILE A 96 23.56 2.51 -12.33
C ILE A 96 23.81 3.08 -13.73
N GLU A 97 22.80 3.62 -14.41
CA GLU A 97 22.95 4.18 -15.75
C GLU A 97 23.96 5.33 -15.83
N MET A 98 23.98 6.22 -14.83
CA MET A 98 24.89 7.37 -14.83
C MET A 98 26.33 7.04 -14.41
N SER A 99 26.51 5.96 -13.66
CA SER A 99 27.84 5.60 -13.11
C SER A 99 28.49 4.42 -13.83
N ASP A 100 27.72 3.66 -14.59
CA ASP A 100 28.22 2.59 -15.46
C ASP A 100 28.83 3.19 -16.74
N GLU A 101 30.14 3.43 -16.70
CA GLU A 101 30.88 4.01 -17.82
C GLU A 101 31.02 3.03 -19.00
N ASN A 102 30.87 1.74 -18.71
CA ASN A 102 31.13 0.67 -19.66
C ASN A 102 29.83 0.06 -20.26
N ALA A 103 28.67 0.48 -19.74
CA ALA A 103 27.33 0.11 -20.19
C ALA A 103 27.06 -1.41 -20.18
N ASP A 104 27.66 -2.15 -19.23
CA ASP A 104 27.40 -3.58 -19.00
C ASP A 104 26.28 -3.86 -17.99
N TRP A 105 25.64 -2.80 -17.51
CA TRP A 105 24.56 -2.77 -16.53
C TRP A 105 25.00 -3.29 -15.14
N LYS A 106 26.31 -3.25 -14.85
CA LYS A 106 26.89 -3.65 -13.56
C LYS A 106 27.85 -2.58 -13.06
N LEU A 107 27.69 -2.20 -11.80
CA LEU A 107 28.67 -1.32 -11.16
C LEU A 107 29.88 -2.13 -10.70
N SER A 108 31.02 -1.93 -11.36
CA SER A 108 32.31 -2.25 -10.79
C SER A 108 32.55 -1.44 -9.51
N ILE A 109 33.50 -1.88 -8.68
CA ILE A 109 33.78 -1.19 -7.42
C ILE A 109 34.23 0.26 -7.62
N ASN A 110 34.85 0.58 -8.75
CA ASN A 110 35.29 1.94 -9.08
C ASN A 110 34.11 2.83 -9.48
N GLU A 111 33.16 2.28 -10.26
CA GLU A 111 31.93 2.98 -10.65
C GLU A 111 31.03 3.20 -9.42
N LEU A 112 30.94 2.22 -8.52
CA LEU A 112 30.25 2.36 -7.24
C LEU A 112 30.86 3.46 -6.36
N ILE A 113 32.19 3.56 -6.28
CA ILE A 113 32.86 4.61 -5.48
C ILE A 113 32.58 6.00 -6.07
N LYS A 114 32.55 6.15 -7.40
CA LYS A 114 32.14 7.41 -8.05
C LYS A 114 30.68 7.77 -7.74
N CYS A 115 29.80 6.77 -7.73
CA CYS A 115 28.38 6.88 -7.37
C CYS A 115 28.17 7.38 -5.92
N LEU A 116 29.10 7.04 -5.03
CA LEU A 116 29.06 7.38 -3.59
C LEU A 116 29.87 8.64 -3.25
N ASP A 117 30.45 9.32 -4.25
CA ASP A 117 31.19 10.56 -4.04
C ASP A 117 30.21 11.67 -3.59
N PRO A 118 30.46 12.33 -2.45
CA PRO A 118 29.59 13.40 -1.96
C PRO A 118 29.50 14.62 -2.90
N ASP A 119 30.44 14.79 -3.84
CA ASP A 119 30.42 15.84 -4.86
C ASP A 119 29.78 15.36 -6.19
N PHE A 120 29.32 14.10 -6.27
CA PHE A 120 28.64 13.58 -7.46
C PHE A 120 27.34 14.35 -7.71
N THR A 121 27.26 14.98 -8.89
CA THR A 121 26.08 15.70 -9.34
C THR A 121 25.52 15.03 -10.60
N PRO A 122 24.36 14.37 -10.50
CA PRO A 122 23.74 13.75 -11.67
C PRO A 122 23.36 14.81 -12.73
N THR A 123 23.62 14.50 -14.00
CA THR A 123 23.37 15.41 -15.13
C THR A 123 21.89 15.56 -15.46
N GLU A 124 21.09 14.53 -15.18
CA GLU A 124 19.63 14.58 -15.23
C GLU A 124 19.07 14.03 -13.91
N LYS A 125 18.13 14.77 -13.33
CA LYS A 125 17.40 14.34 -12.13
C LYS A 125 15.96 14.00 -12.50
N LYS A 126 15.82 12.86 -13.15
CA LYS A 126 14.54 12.35 -13.61
C LYS A 126 14.42 10.88 -13.25
N CYS A 127 13.22 10.46 -12.90
CA CYS A 127 12.91 9.07 -12.62
C CYS A 127 12.00 8.54 -13.72
N ALA A 128 12.30 7.36 -14.24
CA ALA A 128 11.34 6.61 -15.03
C ALA A 128 10.52 5.72 -14.09
N LEU A 129 9.20 5.75 -14.26
CA LEU A 129 8.30 4.80 -13.61
C LEU A 129 7.30 4.33 -14.66
N GLU A 130 7.39 3.03 -15.00
CA GLU A 130 6.66 2.44 -16.12
C GLU A 130 6.94 3.23 -17.43
N ASP A 131 5.91 3.72 -18.12
CA ASP A 131 6.05 4.45 -19.39
C ASP A 131 6.12 5.98 -19.19
N GLU A 132 6.22 6.47 -17.95
CA GLU A 132 6.25 7.89 -17.62
C GLU A 132 7.59 8.35 -17.02
N THR A 133 7.90 9.63 -17.22
CA THR A 133 9.12 10.27 -16.67
C THR A 133 8.72 11.40 -15.73
N TYR A 134 9.33 11.41 -14.54
CA TYR A 134 9.07 12.33 -13.44
C TYR A 134 10.29 13.22 -13.18
N GLU A 135 10.07 14.49 -12.83
CA GLU A 135 11.14 15.40 -12.38
C GLU A 135 11.52 15.14 -10.91
N ASP A 136 12.74 15.48 -10.51
CA ASP A 136 13.20 15.46 -9.11
C ASP A 136 12.20 16.14 -8.16
N GLY A 137 11.84 15.44 -7.09
CA GLY A 137 10.84 15.86 -6.11
C GLY A 137 9.39 15.66 -6.55
N ALA A 138 9.12 15.21 -7.78
CA ALA A 138 7.76 14.89 -8.22
C ALA A 138 7.21 13.70 -7.43
N GLU A 139 5.96 13.82 -7.01
CA GLU A 139 5.30 12.79 -6.22
C GLU A 139 4.27 12.05 -7.08
N THR A 140 4.25 10.73 -6.96
CA THR A 140 3.27 9.88 -7.65
C THR A 140 2.73 8.82 -6.69
N GLU A 141 1.45 8.47 -6.88
CA GLU A 141 0.79 7.44 -6.08
C GLU A 141 0.81 6.12 -6.83
N VAL A 142 1.55 5.14 -6.30
CA VAL A 142 1.62 3.79 -6.83
C VAL A 142 0.85 2.88 -5.89
N LYS A 143 -0.38 2.55 -6.26
CA LYS A 143 -1.31 1.73 -5.45
C LYS A 143 -1.52 2.36 -4.06
N CYS A 144 -0.99 1.72 -3.02
CA CYS A 144 -1.08 2.16 -1.62
C CYS A 144 0.14 2.97 -1.15
N ASN A 145 1.13 3.19 -2.02
CA ASN A 145 2.38 3.87 -1.69
C ASN A 145 2.45 5.23 -2.38
N ARG A 146 3.08 6.18 -1.70
CA ARG A 146 3.49 7.45 -2.28
C ARG A 146 4.98 7.37 -2.58
N CYS A 147 5.32 7.49 -3.86
CA CYS A 147 6.69 7.53 -4.34
C CYS A 147 7.07 8.99 -4.59
N VAL A 148 8.29 9.36 -4.21
CA VAL A 148 8.88 10.65 -4.54
C VAL A 148 10.04 10.35 -5.47
N CYS A 149 10.02 10.95 -6.65
CA CYS A 149 11.16 10.93 -7.54
C CYS A 149 12.30 11.69 -6.86
N ALA A 150 13.48 11.08 -6.87
CA ALA A 150 14.71 11.70 -6.48
C ALA A 150 15.75 11.36 -7.54
#